data_AF-A0A2A2JXL7-F1
#
_entry.id   AF-A0A2A2JXL7-F1
#
_cell.length_a   1.000
_cell.length_b   1.000
_cell.length_c   1.000
_cell.angle_alpha   90.00
_cell.angle_beta   90.00
_cell.angle_gamma   90.00
#
_symmetry.space_group_name_H-M   'P 1'
#
loop_
_entity.id
_entity.type
_entity.pdbx_description
1 polymer ?
#
loop_
_entity_poly.entity_id
_entity_poly.type
_entity_poly.pdbx_seq_one_letter_code
_entity_poly.pdbx_strand_id
1 'polypeptide(L)'
;MSKHVIRQKNLTKRIEMIITQTNVMISTGGRGQDRLMSQKDINWILSRKHFKDLTFCHDKTFESIHGLSHVWVGGFMFVIRVSPNDPVFYMHHSFIDSLWEKFRKKQQNREERESQWATDTCNDLHEYEGQMKPFRISNRDGLSNQYTDEWYEYQDVRHCTPDNSTCDSKYLWCDVQLWRCRSKVVLGGNCTGYDGTDICYNSTCINSMCVLPPRVAAAIRQNRQREQVEVTATAASTLDVVWMKTILVDENANGLTDDLSYVNVKLDNGESSTVYLEGATQYPELPGMIYVPLPRPLNDIARHVSLDAVDAQGRYCQAHCFNTTLERYQVCEAQVTLSSNRDLSNPVSYTHSVQSRRYLDVDLSSHPSHPRISPPFIVFACSRKLVTSAMISSMPASLERPISMDPFVWMRVSFVSQSFDDMQLDVSSDWPIRSSWGSSIRKAASPYDPTILFVQAPNPEQFHSGVRVRIRIYKDGERVQCSHKCTKDDGSVRRCEGSFILNKEPNYSDDIYTSDSESLSVLGWDMRGHPSTWRHRVPYLAISC
;
A
#
# COMPACT_ATOMS: atom_id res chain seq x y z
N MET A 1 -21.40 39.59 -54.19
CA MET A 1 -21.99 38.32 -54.66
C MET A 1 -21.22 37.16 -54.03
N SER A 2 -21.91 36.41 -53.17
CA SER A 2 -21.78 34.97 -52.82
C SER A 2 -20.40 34.27 -52.78
N LYS A 3 -20.00 33.74 -51.60
CA LYS A 3 -20.07 32.30 -51.18
C LYS A 3 -18.82 31.51 -51.65
N HIS A 4 -18.07 30.73 -50.87
CA HIS A 4 -18.38 29.84 -49.75
C HIS A 4 -17.11 29.58 -48.93
N VAL A 5 -17.18 29.65 -47.59
CA VAL A 5 -16.49 28.68 -46.74
C VAL A 5 -17.55 28.07 -45.84
N ILE A 6 -17.71 26.77 -46.02
CA ILE A 6 -18.69 25.91 -45.40
C ILE A 6 -18.39 25.87 -43.90
N ARG A 7 -19.24 26.49 -43.07
CA ARG A 7 -19.29 26.23 -41.61
C ARG A 7 -19.77 24.78 -41.43
N GLN A 8 -18.84 23.84 -41.27
CA GLN A 8 -19.16 22.49 -40.80
C GLN A 8 -19.64 22.58 -39.35
N LYS A 9 -20.97 22.56 -39.15
CA LYS A 9 -21.63 22.41 -37.85
C LYS A 9 -21.63 20.96 -37.31
N ASN A 10 -20.81 20.06 -37.88
CA ASN A 10 -21.00 18.60 -37.75
C ASN A 10 -19.83 17.83 -37.11
N LEU A 11 -19.10 18.44 -36.17
CA LEU A 11 -18.17 17.69 -35.32
C LEU A 11 -18.42 18.05 -33.85
N THR A 12 -19.59 17.66 -33.34
CA THR A 12 -19.83 17.63 -31.89
C THR A 12 -18.93 16.53 -31.31
N LYS A 13 -17.70 16.89 -30.93
CA LYS A 13 -16.86 16.00 -30.12
C LYS A 13 -17.45 15.96 -28.73
N ARG A 14 -18.23 14.92 -28.43
CA ARG A 14 -18.67 14.63 -27.08
C ARG A 14 -17.42 14.34 -26.25
N ILE A 15 -17.18 15.15 -25.22
CA ILE A 15 -16.12 14.88 -24.25
C ILE A 15 -16.65 13.76 -23.34
N GLU A 16 -16.45 12.52 -23.76
CA GLU A 16 -16.57 11.36 -22.89
C GLU A 16 -15.18 11.01 -22.37
N MET A 17 -14.88 11.42 -21.14
CA MET A 17 -13.69 10.91 -20.47
C MET A 17 -14.05 9.57 -19.84
N ILE A 18 -13.69 8.50 -20.55
CA ILE A 18 -13.59 7.20 -19.91
C ILE A 18 -12.29 7.24 -19.11
N ILE A 19 -12.41 7.36 -17.79
CA ILE A 19 -11.27 7.21 -16.88
C ILE A 19 -10.87 5.73 -16.90
N THR A 20 -10.09 5.33 -17.90
CA THR A 20 -9.56 3.96 -18.02
C THR A 20 -8.16 3.82 -17.47
N GLN A 21 -7.41 4.92 -17.29
CA GLN A 21 -5.96 4.85 -17.06
C GLN A 21 -5.36 5.97 -16.18
N THR A 22 -6.16 6.79 -15.50
CA THR A 22 -5.62 7.61 -14.41
C THR A 22 -5.96 6.91 -13.09
N ASN A 23 -4.93 6.58 -12.31
CA ASN A 23 -5.06 6.08 -10.94
C ASN A 23 -5.60 7.22 -10.06
N VAL A 24 -6.87 7.58 -10.26
CA VAL A 24 -7.55 8.64 -9.51
C VAL A 24 -8.13 7.99 -8.26
N MET A 25 -7.58 8.34 -7.10
CA MET A 25 -8.17 7.98 -5.83
C MET A 25 -9.51 8.71 -5.68
N ILE A 26 -10.61 8.01 -5.92
CA ILE A 26 -11.93 8.45 -5.46
C ILE A 26 -12.02 8.06 -3.98
N SER A 27 -11.41 8.88 -3.12
CA SER A 27 -11.62 8.79 -1.67
C SER A 27 -13.03 9.30 -1.40
N THR A 28 -14.05 8.45 -1.53
CA THR A 28 -15.41 8.95 -1.29
C THR A 28 -15.47 9.51 0.13
N GLY A 29 -15.66 10.83 0.28
CA GLY A 29 -15.53 11.60 1.52
C GLY A 29 -16.13 10.87 2.73
N GLY A 30 -15.32 10.75 3.78
CA GLY A 30 -15.58 9.87 4.92
C GLY A 30 -16.64 10.36 5.92
N ARG A 31 -17.33 11.49 5.70
CA ARG A 31 -18.38 11.98 6.62
C ARG A 31 -19.76 11.81 5.99
N GLY A 32 -20.75 11.45 6.81
CA GLY A 32 -22.13 11.21 6.33
C GLY A 32 -22.84 12.42 5.71
N GLN A 33 -22.30 13.63 5.90
CA GLN A 33 -22.79 14.87 5.25
C GLN A 33 -22.12 15.17 3.90
N ASP A 34 -21.02 14.50 3.56
CA ASP A 34 -20.33 14.67 2.29
C ASP A 34 -21.16 13.95 1.21
N ARG A 35 -21.62 14.69 0.19
CA ARG A 35 -22.56 14.14 -0.80
C ARG A 35 -22.44 14.83 -2.15
N LEU A 36 -22.83 14.09 -3.19
CA LEU A 36 -23.07 14.66 -4.51
C LEU A 36 -24.26 15.65 -4.49
N MET A 37 -24.27 16.56 -5.46
CA MET A 37 -25.39 17.46 -5.71
C MET A 37 -26.68 16.67 -6.03
N SER A 38 -27.77 17.04 -5.38
CA SER A 38 -29.08 16.39 -5.51
C SER A 38 -30.00 17.17 -6.45
N GLN A 39 -31.11 16.55 -6.87
CA GLN A 39 -32.13 17.26 -7.66
C GLN A 39 -32.72 18.46 -6.91
N LYS A 40 -32.82 18.39 -5.58
CA LYS A 40 -33.30 19.50 -4.75
C LYS A 40 -32.36 20.70 -4.85
N ASP A 41 -31.05 20.46 -4.85
CA ASP A 41 -30.05 21.50 -5.00
C ASP A 41 -30.11 22.14 -6.40
N ILE A 42 -30.22 21.32 -7.45
CA ILE A 42 -30.41 21.80 -8.83
C ILE A 42 -31.66 22.69 -8.93
N ASN A 43 -32.77 22.26 -8.34
CA ASN A 43 -34.01 23.03 -8.34
C ASN A 43 -33.87 24.34 -7.58
N TRP A 44 -33.11 24.35 -6.47
CA TRP A 44 -32.80 25.56 -5.70
C TRP A 44 -31.98 26.56 -6.51
N ILE A 45 -30.96 26.09 -7.25
CA ILE A 45 -30.13 26.93 -8.15
C ILE A 45 -31.01 27.54 -9.24
N LEU A 46 -31.80 26.72 -9.93
CA LEU A 46 -32.67 27.16 -11.03
C LEU A 46 -33.89 27.98 -10.57
N SER A 47 -34.13 28.09 -9.26
CA SER A 47 -35.17 28.94 -8.68
C SER A 47 -34.68 30.34 -8.34
N ARG A 48 -33.36 30.59 -8.34
CA ARG A 48 -32.80 31.93 -8.12
C ARG A 48 -33.28 32.91 -9.19
N LYS A 49 -33.29 34.21 -8.88
CA LYS A 49 -33.81 35.25 -9.78
C LYS A 49 -32.72 36.16 -10.32
N HIS A 50 -31.69 36.41 -9.53
CA HIS A 50 -30.64 37.36 -9.88
C HIS A 50 -29.28 36.69 -9.83
N PHE A 51 -28.34 37.16 -10.66
CA PHE A 51 -26.96 36.64 -10.69
C PHE A 51 -26.30 36.66 -9.30
N LYS A 52 -26.51 37.73 -8.53
CA LYS A 52 -26.00 37.87 -7.16
C LYS A 52 -26.44 36.74 -6.24
N ASP A 53 -27.61 36.12 -6.46
CA ASP A 53 -28.11 35.04 -5.59
C ASP A 53 -27.29 33.74 -5.76
N LEU A 54 -26.40 33.69 -6.75
CA LEU A 54 -25.48 32.58 -7.02
C LEU A 54 -24.01 32.95 -6.73
N THR A 55 -23.73 34.13 -6.19
CA THR A 55 -22.36 34.55 -5.86
C THR A 55 -22.08 34.41 -4.37
N PHE A 56 -20.87 33.94 -4.05
CA PHE A 56 -20.45 33.62 -2.67
C PHE A 56 -20.64 34.76 -1.67
N CYS A 57 -20.37 36.00 -2.10
CA CYS A 57 -20.43 37.19 -1.24
C CYS A 57 -21.86 37.51 -0.80
N HIS A 58 -22.87 37.12 -1.57
CA HIS A 58 -24.29 37.30 -1.23
C HIS A 58 -24.88 36.03 -0.63
N ASP A 59 -24.64 34.89 -1.28
CA ASP A 59 -25.12 33.59 -0.82
C ASP A 59 -24.09 32.50 -1.11
N LYS A 60 -23.48 32.00 -0.04
CA LYS A 60 -22.46 30.94 -0.09
C LYS A 60 -23.01 29.59 -0.51
N THR A 61 -24.34 29.44 -0.58
CA THR A 61 -25.00 28.13 -0.76
C THR A 61 -24.60 27.47 -2.07
N PHE A 62 -24.52 28.19 -3.19
CA PHE A 62 -24.13 27.60 -4.47
C PHE A 62 -22.72 27.02 -4.44
N GLU A 63 -21.74 27.81 -4.00
CA GLU A 63 -20.35 27.38 -3.85
C GLU A 63 -20.20 26.28 -2.79
N SER A 64 -21.01 26.31 -1.72
CA SER A 64 -21.00 25.26 -0.70
C SER A 64 -21.50 23.93 -1.26
N ILE A 65 -22.58 23.93 -2.05
CA ILE A 65 -23.12 22.71 -2.68
C ILE A 65 -22.14 22.15 -3.72
N HIS A 66 -21.48 23.02 -4.49
CA HIS A 66 -20.35 22.65 -5.35
C HIS A 66 -19.23 21.99 -4.52
N GLY A 67 -18.81 22.63 -3.42
CA GLY A 67 -17.79 22.13 -2.51
C GLY A 67 -18.12 20.77 -1.87
N LEU A 68 -19.40 20.45 -1.64
CA LEU A 68 -19.79 19.12 -1.14
C LEU A 68 -19.37 17.99 -2.10
N SER A 69 -19.40 18.24 -3.41
CA SER A 69 -18.98 17.24 -4.40
C SER A 69 -17.46 17.06 -4.42
N HIS A 70 -16.70 18.13 -4.22
CA HIS A 70 -15.25 18.08 -4.01
C HIS A 70 -14.88 17.18 -2.83
N VAL A 71 -15.51 17.44 -1.68
CA VAL A 71 -15.28 16.66 -0.46
C VAL A 71 -15.76 15.21 -0.65
N TRP A 72 -16.89 15.01 -1.33
CA TRP A 72 -17.41 13.68 -1.61
C TRP A 72 -16.50 12.87 -2.53
N VAL A 73 -15.80 13.46 -3.51
CA VAL A 73 -14.84 12.72 -4.35
C VAL A 73 -13.53 12.43 -3.60
N GLY A 74 -13.13 13.35 -2.72
CA GLY A 74 -11.95 13.25 -1.85
C GLY A 74 -10.61 13.30 -2.59
N GLY A 75 -9.54 12.79 -1.98
CA GLY A 75 -8.20 12.76 -2.61
C GLY A 75 -7.71 14.16 -2.99
N PHE A 76 -7.26 14.35 -4.24
CA PHE A 76 -6.92 15.69 -4.75
C PHE A 76 -8.14 16.62 -4.80
N MET A 77 -9.34 16.10 -5.10
CA MET A 77 -10.58 16.90 -5.11
C MET A 77 -10.93 17.48 -3.74
N PHE A 78 -10.50 16.87 -2.63
CA PHE A 78 -10.70 17.39 -1.28
C PHE A 78 -9.94 18.71 -1.02
N VAL A 79 -8.75 18.85 -1.60
CA VAL A 79 -7.84 19.95 -1.30
C VAL A 79 -7.91 20.98 -2.42
N ILE A 80 -8.63 22.09 -2.19
CA ILE A 80 -8.92 23.15 -3.17
C ILE A 80 -7.70 23.50 -4.04
N ARG A 81 -6.54 23.75 -3.43
CA ARG A 81 -5.31 24.20 -4.13
C ARG A 81 -4.73 23.19 -5.14
N VAL A 82 -4.98 21.90 -4.97
CA VAL A 82 -4.45 20.83 -5.83
C VAL A 82 -5.55 20.04 -6.52
N SER A 83 -6.82 20.40 -6.29
CA SER A 83 -7.96 19.74 -6.94
C SER A 83 -7.90 19.74 -8.48
N PRO A 84 -7.35 20.76 -9.18
CA PRO A 84 -7.21 20.70 -10.63
C PRO A 84 -6.26 19.61 -11.15
N ASN A 85 -5.44 18.99 -10.28
CA ASN A 85 -4.60 17.85 -10.66
C ASN A 85 -5.43 16.57 -10.90
N ASP A 86 -6.68 16.53 -10.44
CA ASP A 86 -7.63 15.45 -10.72
C ASP A 86 -8.42 15.75 -12.01
N PRO A 87 -8.38 14.90 -13.05
CA PRO A 87 -9.16 15.11 -14.28
C PRO A 87 -10.67 15.25 -14.04
N VAL A 88 -11.21 14.68 -12.95
CA VAL A 88 -12.63 14.81 -12.56
C VAL A 88 -12.98 16.26 -12.22
N PHE A 89 -12.01 17.08 -11.80
CA PHE A 89 -12.18 18.51 -11.53
C PHE A 89 -12.87 19.22 -12.71
N TYR A 90 -12.35 19.02 -13.91
CA TYR A 90 -12.87 19.68 -15.11
C TYR A 90 -14.27 19.19 -15.49
N MET A 91 -14.57 17.90 -15.25
CA MET A 91 -15.90 17.33 -15.46
C MET A 91 -16.92 17.88 -14.48
N HIS A 92 -16.53 17.99 -13.21
CA HIS A 92 -17.35 18.57 -12.18
C HIS A 92 -17.65 20.05 -12.49
N HIS A 93 -16.62 20.84 -12.80
CA HIS A 93 -16.80 22.25 -13.15
C HIS A 93 -17.56 22.47 -14.46
N SER A 94 -17.45 21.57 -15.44
CA SER A 94 -18.30 21.60 -16.65
C SER A 94 -19.78 21.40 -16.30
N PHE A 95 -20.08 20.52 -15.34
CA PHE A 95 -21.46 20.35 -14.86
C PHE A 95 -21.97 21.58 -14.12
N ILE A 96 -21.16 22.20 -13.25
CA ILE A 96 -21.52 23.43 -12.54
C ILE A 96 -21.80 24.57 -13.51
N ASP A 97 -20.93 24.74 -14.50
CA ASP A 97 -21.06 25.74 -15.56
C ASP A 97 -22.34 25.51 -16.40
N SER A 98 -22.67 24.25 -16.70
CA SER A 98 -23.95 23.91 -17.36
C SER A 98 -25.18 24.31 -16.54
N LEU A 99 -25.12 24.24 -15.21
CA LEU A 99 -26.22 24.67 -14.34
C LEU A 99 -26.34 26.19 -14.31
N TRP A 100 -25.21 26.89 -14.30
CA TRP A 100 -25.17 28.34 -14.41
C TRP A 100 -25.76 28.82 -15.74
N GLU A 101 -25.40 28.19 -16.87
CA GLU A 101 -25.98 28.53 -18.17
C GLU A 101 -27.48 28.23 -18.25
N LYS A 102 -27.97 27.16 -17.60
CA LYS A 102 -29.43 26.91 -17.49
C LYS A 102 -30.13 27.99 -16.69
N PHE A 103 -29.51 28.50 -15.62
CA PHE A 103 -30.01 29.65 -14.88
C PHE A 103 -30.07 30.89 -15.80
N ARG A 104 -28.97 31.21 -16.50
CA ARG A 104 -28.90 32.34 -17.46
C ARG A 104 -29.99 32.26 -18.51
N LYS A 105 -30.21 31.08 -19.10
CA LYS A 105 -31.26 30.84 -20.10
C LYS A 105 -32.68 31.03 -19.56
N LYS A 106 -32.89 30.71 -18.28
CA LYS A 106 -34.22 30.72 -17.65
C LYS A 106 -34.59 32.08 -17.05
N GLN A 107 -33.64 32.80 -16.47
CA GLN A 107 -33.91 33.97 -15.62
C GLN A 107 -33.44 35.29 -16.24
N GLN A 108 -32.57 35.24 -17.26
CA GLN A 108 -32.00 36.43 -17.90
C GLN A 108 -32.31 36.44 -19.39
N ASN A 109 -32.61 37.63 -19.90
CA ASN A 109 -32.58 37.91 -21.33
C ASN A 109 -31.13 37.97 -21.83
N ARG A 110 -30.95 38.07 -23.15
CA ARG A 110 -29.63 37.97 -23.79
C ARG A 110 -28.68 39.13 -23.41
N GLU A 111 -29.20 40.32 -23.15
CA GLU A 111 -28.42 41.48 -22.73
C GLU A 111 -28.05 41.40 -21.24
N GLU A 112 -29.02 41.01 -20.39
CA GLU A 112 -28.82 40.81 -18.96
C GLU A 112 -27.73 39.77 -18.67
N ARG A 113 -27.63 38.75 -19.50
CA ARG A 113 -26.61 37.71 -19.42
C ARG A 113 -25.17 38.22 -19.48
N GLU A 114 -24.93 39.34 -20.17
CA GLU A 114 -23.61 39.93 -20.34
C GLU A 114 -23.38 41.16 -19.44
N SER A 115 -24.42 41.64 -18.75
CA SER A 115 -24.38 42.92 -18.02
C SER A 115 -24.76 42.82 -16.55
N GLN A 116 -25.51 41.80 -16.12
CA GLN A 116 -25.84 41.62 -14.72
C GLN A 116 -24.62 41.18 -13.91
N TRP A 117 -24.35 41.88 -12.82
CA TRP A 117 -23.26 41.59 -11.89
C TRP A 117 -23.71 41.60 -10.44
N ALA A 118 -22.89 41.07 -9.54
CA ALA A 118 -23.12 41.18 -8.10
C ALA A 118 -22.76 42.59 -7.60
N THR A 119 -23.55 43.14 -6.69
CA THR A 119 -23.31 44.49 -6.13
C THR A 119 -22.27 44.52 -5.01
N ASP A 120 -21.98 43.36 -4.42
CA ASP A 120 -20.95 43.16 -3.39
C ASP A 120 -20.12 41.95 -3.81
N THR A 121 -18.83 42.16 -3.99
CA THR A 121 -17.89 41.23 -4.64
C THR A 121 -16.82 40.73 -3.66
N CYS A 122 -16.91 41.02 -2.36
CA CYS A 122 -15.93 40.71 -1.32
C CYS A 122 -14.54 41.38 -1.49
N ASN A 123 -14.05 41.57 -2.72
CA ASN A 123 -12.79 42.24 -3.05
C ASN A 123 -12.76 42.66 -4.54
N ASP A 124 -11.74 43.47 -4.88
CA ASP A 124 -11.53 44.07 -6.21
C ASP A 124 -11.31 43.02 -7.32
N LEU A 125 -10.81 41.82 -7.00
CA LEU A 125 -10.57 40.77 -8.01
C LEU A 125 -11.88 40.17 -8.54
N HIS A 126 -12.99 40.33 -7.82
CA HIS A 126 -14.31 39.87 -8.21
C HIS A 126 -15.20 40.99 -8.76
N GLU A 127 -14.66 42.20 -8.95
CA GLU A 127 -15.38 43.27 -9.63
C GLU A 127 -15.65 42.93 -11.09
N TYR A 128 -16.65 43.57 -11.69
CA TYR A 128 -17.07 43.34 -13.08
C TYR A 128 -15.92 43.51 -14.09
N GLU A 129 -15.09 44.52 -13.89
CA GLU A 129 -13.91 44.79 -14.73
C GLU A 129 -12.61 44.16 -14.17
N GLY A 130 -12.71 43.41 -13.06
CA GLY A 130 -11.58 42.72 -12.44
C GLY A 130 -10.99 41.65 -13.36
N GLN A 131 -9.66 41.50 -13.35
CA GLN A 131 -8.97 40.49 -14.17
C GLN A 131 -9.16 39.07 -13.61
N MET A 132 -9.60 38.12 -14.44
CA MET A 132 -9.63 36.70 -14.09
C MET A 132 -8.22 36.10 -14.10
N LYS A 133 -7.47 36.22 -13.00
CA LYS A 133 -6.11 35.66 -12.92
C LYS A 133 -6.13 34.12 -12.97
N PRO A 134 -5.19 33.47 -13.69
CA PRO A 134 -4.02 34.04 -14.39
C PRO A 134 -4.29 34.45 -15.85
N PHE A 135 -5.54 34.42 -16.30
CA PHE A 135 -5.92 34.76 -17.67
C PHE A 135 -5.82 36.27 -17.95
N ARG A 136 -5.74 36.64 -19.24
CA ARG A 136 -5.66 38.04 -19.70
C ARG A 136 -7.03 38.65 -20.02
N ILE A 137 -8.11 38.04 -19.50
CA ILE A 137 -9.50 38.45 -19.71
C ILE A 137 -10.10 38.96 -18.40
N SER A 138 -11.09 39.84 -18.47
CA SER A 138 -11.81 40.34 -17.30
C SER A 138 -13.00 39.43 -16.94
N ASN A 139 -13.52 39.60 -15.73
CA ASN A 139 -14.72 38.92 -15.26
C ASN A 139 -15.93 39.16 -16.18
N ARG A 140 -16.07 40.38 -16.72
CA ARG A 140 -17.04 40.73 -17.75
C ARG A 140 -16.93 39.85 -18.99
N ASP A 141 -15.71 39.61 -19.49
CA ASP A 141 -15.50 38.77 -20.67
C ASP A 141 -15.97 37.32 -20.43
N GLY A 142 -15.96 36.86 -19.18
CA GLY A 142 -16.48 35.56 -18.75
C GLY A 142 -18.00 35.43 -18.91
N LEU A 143 -18.73 36.54 -19.02
CA LEU A 143 -20.18 36.55 -19.22
C LEU A 143 -20.60 36.46 -20.69
N SER A 144 -19.68 36.51 -21.64
CA SER A 144 -20.03 36.57 -23.07
C SER A 144 -20.96 35.41 -23.49
N ASN A 145 -22.02 35.72 -24.23
CA ASN A 145 -22.84 34.69 -24.87
C ASN A 145 -22.08 33.97 -26.00
N GLN A 146 -20.96 34.54 -26.49
CA GLN A 146 -20.17 33.96 -27.57
C GLN A 146 -19.71 32.54 -27.27
N TYR A 147 -19.40 32.22 -26.00
CA TYR A 147 -18.99 30.88 -25.60
C TYR A 147 -20.03 29.81 -25.98
N THR A 148 -21.31 30.09 -25.73
CA THR A 148 -22.40 29.14 -26.01
C THR A 148 -23.02 29.31 -27.40
N ASP A 149 -22.78 30.43 -28.07
CA ASP A 149 -23.21 30.65 -29.45
C ASP A 149 -22.24 30.05 -30.49
N GLU A 150 -20.93 30.01 -30.17
CA GLU A 150 -19.89 29.71 -31.15
C GLU A 150 -18.95 28.57 -30.76
N TRP A 151 -18.69 28.33 -29.48
CA TRP A 151 -17.57 27.47 -29.06
C TRP A 151 -18.02 26.11 -28.52
N TYR A 152 -19.00 26.08 -27.62
CA TYR A 152 -19.50 24.84 -27.04
C TYR A 152 -21.02 24.90 -26.80
N GLU A 153 -21.63 23.72 -26.67
CA GLU A 153 -23.02 23.58 -26.27
C GLU A 153 -23.12 22.52 -25.16
N TYR A 154 -24.10 22.67 -24.27
CA TYR A 154 -24.39 21.66 -23.26
C TYR A 154 -25.46 20.71 -23.75
N GLN A 155 -25.22 19.43 -23.54
CA GLN A 155 -26.26 18.42 -23.62
C GLN A 155 -26.98 18.32 -22.27
N ASP A 156 -28.31 18.17 -22.30
CA ASP A 156 -29.04 17.82 -21.09
C ASP A 156 -28.62 16.44 -20.57
N VAL A 157 -28.68 16.28 -19.24
CA VAL A 157 -28.41 15.00 -18.61
C VAL A 157 -29.42 13.99 -19.15
N ARG A 158 -28.93 13.04 -19.95
CA ARG A 158 -29.78 12.01 -20.51
C ARG A 158 -30.28 11.09 -19.41
N HIS A 159 -31.57 10.85 -19.41
CA HIS A 159 -32.22 9.89 -18.54
C HIS A 159 -32.94 8.84 -19.39
N CYS A 160 -33.03 7.63 -18.86
CA CYS A 160 -33.78 6.56 -19.49
C CYS A 160 -35.28 6.83 -19.32
N THR A 161 -36.10 6.22 -20.17
CA THR A 161 -37.56 6.37 -20.17
C THR A 161 -38.22 5.01 -20.27
N PRO A 162 -39.54 4.90 -20.01
CA PRO A 162 -40.29 3.67 -20.25
C PRO A 162 -40.10 3.10 -21.65
N ASP A 163 -40.02 3.97 -22.66
CA ASP A 163 -39.83 3.57 -24.07
C ASP A 163 -38.36 3.26 -24.42
N ASN A 164 -37.40 3.78 -23.65
CA ASN A 164 -35.98 3.54 -23.84
C ASN A 164 -35.26 3.38 -22.50
N SER A 165 -35.16 2.13 -22.05
CA SER A 165 -34.54 1.77 -20.77
C SER A 165 -33.01 1.69 -20.83
N THR A 166 -32.36 2.06 -21.94
CA THR A 166 -30.89 2.07 -22.05
C THR A 166 -30.32 3.46 -21.81
N CYS A 167 -29.18 3.50 -21.12
CA CYS A 167 -28.43 4.73 -20.84
C CYS A 167 -27.25 4.92 -21.80
N ASP A 168 -27.17 4.10 -22.86
CA ASP A 168 -26.17 4.12 -23.93
C ASP A 168 -24.71 4.25 -23.44
N SER A 169 -24.43 3.66 -22.28
CA SER A 169 -23.09 3.57 -21.70
C SER A 169 -23.02 2.32 -20.84
N LYS A 170 -21.92 1.56 -20.96
CA LYS A 170 -21.66 0.40 -20.10
C LYS A 170 -21.45 0.77 -18.62
N TYR A 171 -21.18 2.05 -18.34
CA TYR A 171 -20.98 2.60 -17.00
C TYR A 171 -22.24 3.19 -16.39
N LEU A 172 -23.34 3.26 -17.15
CA LEU A 172 -24.62 3.75 -16.66
C LEU A 172 -25.64 2.61 -16.63
N TRP A 173 -26.59 2.73 -15.73
CA TRP A 173 -27.74 1.84 -15.59
C TRP A 173 -29.01 2.68 -15.42
N CYS A 174 -30.13 2.16 -15.91
CA CYS A 174 -31.42 2.81 -15.78
C CYS A 174 -32.10 2.47 -14.45
N ASP A 175 -32.18 3.44 -13.56
CA ASP A 175 -33.04 3.38 -12.39
C ASP A 175 -34.50 3.50 -12.83
N VAL A 176 -35.16 2.36 -13.02
CA VAL A 176 -36.56 2.27 -13.46
C VAL A 176 -37.57 2.80 -12.44
N GLN A 177 -37.18 2.95 -11.16
CA GLN A 177 -38.07 3.53 -10.15
C GLN A 177 -38.22 5.04 -10.36
N LEU A 178 -37.17 5.69 -10.87
CA LEU A 178 -37.14 7.13 -11.08
C LEU A 178 -37.06 7.53 -12.56
N TRP A 179 -36.88 6.55 -13.46
CA TRP A 179 -36.54 6.73 -14.86
C TRP A 179 -35.34 7.65 -15.04
N ARG A 180 -34.21 7.30 -14.41
CA ARG A 180 -32.96 8.07 -14.45
C ARG A 180 -31.76 7.19 -14.71
N CYS A 181 -30.89 7.65 -15.60
CA CYS A 181 -29.58 7.05 -15.75
C CYS A 181 -28.71 7.38 -14.56
N ARG A 182 -28.18 6.34 -13.90
CA ARG A 182 -27.26 6.42 -12.77
C ARG A 182 -25.96 5.71 -13.11
N SER A 183 -24.86 6.16 -12.52
CA SER A 183 -23.59 5.45 -12.61
C SER A 183 -23.71 4.07 -11.99
N LYS A 184 -23.18 3.05 -12.67
CA LYS A 184 -23.06 1.72 -12.12
C LYS A 184 -22.10 1.73 -10.93
N VAL A 185 -22.41 0.91 -9.94
CA VAL A 185 -21.63 0.75 -8.72
C VAL A 185 -20.53 -0.27 -9.00
N VAL A 186 -19.29 0.10 -8.70
CA VAL A 186 -18.13 -0.79 -8.82
C VAL A 186 -18.21 -1.94 -7.82
N LEU A 187 -17.43 -2.98 -8.04
CA LEU A 187 -17.30 -4.11 -7.12
C LEU A 187 -17.01 -3.63 -5.68
N GLY A 188 -17.62 -4.27 -4.69
CA GLY A 188 -17.57 -3.86 -3.27
C GLY A 188 -18.39 -2.63 -2.91
N GLY A 189 -19.02 -1.95 -3.89
CA GLY A 189 -19.85 -0.78 -3.62
C GLY A 189 -21.22 -1.14 -3.06
N ASN A 190 -21.83 -0.18 -2.35
CA ASN A 190 -23.15 -0.31 -1.77
C ASN A 190 -24.23 -0.16 -2.85
N CYS A 191 -25.09 -1.18 -2.98
CA CYS A 191 -26.23 -1.21 -3.90
C CYS A 191 -27.57 -1.44 -3.15
N THR A 192 -27.65 -1.06 -1.88
CA THR A 192 -28.85 -1.17 -1.03
C THR A 192 -30.09 -0.65 -1.77
N GLY A 193 -31.14 -1.47 -1.82
CA GLY A 193 -32.42 -1.11 -2.44
C GLY A 193 -32.49 -1.35 -3.95
N TYR A 194 -31.41 -1.90 -4.53
CA TYR A 194 -31.30 -2.22 -5.96
C TYR A 194 -30.87 -3.68 -6.20
N ASP A 195 -31.10 -4.56 -5.21
CA ASP A 195 -30.85 -6.00 -5.32
C ASP A 195 -31.57 -6.60 -6.54
N GLY A 196 -30.84 -7.41 -7.31
CA GLY A 196 -31.35 -8.01 -8.55
C GLY A 196 -31.42 -7.08 -9.77
N THR A 197 -30.96 -5.83 -9.67
CA THR A 197 -30.84 -4.92 -10.82
C THR A 197 -29.43 -4.90 -11.42
N ASP A 198 -29.29 -4.34 -12.63
CA ASP A 198 -28.02 -4.16 -13.34
C ASP A 198 -27.18 -2.97 -12.83
N ILE A 199 -27.45 -2.50 -11.60
CA ILE A 199 -26.74 -1.39 -10.96
C ILE A 199 -25.24 -1.65 -10.82
N CYS A 200 -24.81 -2.90 -10.70
CA CYS A 200 -23.41 -3.25 -10.49
C CYS A 200 -22.62 -3.37 -11.81
N TYR A 201 -21.42 -2.81 -11.87
CA TYR A 201 -20.54 -2.90 -13.03
C TYR A 201 -19.75 -4.21 -12.98
N ASN A 202 -19.88 -5.06 -14.02
CA ASN A 202 -19.25 -6.39 -14.12
C ASN A 202 -19.42 -7.28 -12.87
N SER A 203 -20.48 -7.05 -12.10
CA SER A 203 -20.78 -7.71 -10.83
C SER A 203 -22.29 -7.71 -10.61
N THR A 204 -22.75 -8.37 -9.55
CA THR A 204 -24.18 -8.50 -9.21
C THR A 204 -24.44 -7.93 -7.83
N CYS A 205 -25.57 -7.22 -7.67
CA CYS A 205 -25.99 -6.73 -6.36
C CYS A 205 -26.57 -7.88 -5.54
N ILE A 206 -25.87 -8.28 -4.48
CA ILE A 206 -26.29 -9.34 -3.56
C ILE A 206 -26.10 -8.81 -2.13
N ASN A 207 -27.15 -8.88 -1.31
CA ASN A 207 -27.13 -8.41 0.08
C ASN A 207 -26.62 -6.96 0.18
N SER A 208 -27.17 -6.06 -0.65
CA SER A 208 -26.81 -4.64 -0.68
C SER A 208 -25.36 -4.33 -1.08
N MET A 209 -24.59 -5.29 -1.62
CA MET A 209 -23.23 -5.07 -2.09
C MET A 209 -22.99 -5.64 -3.49
N CYS A 210 -22.26 -4.91 -4.33
CA CYS A 210 -21.84 -5.42 -5.62
C CYS A 210 -20.73 -6.47 -5.41
N VAL A 211 -21.00 -7.71 -5.80
CA VAL A 211 -20.07 -8.84 -5.65
C VAL A 211 -19.88 -9.58 -6.97
N LEU A 212 -18.72 -10.21 -7.16
CA LEU A 212 -18.49 -11.08 -8.30
C LEU A 212 -19.38 -12.34 -8.16
N PRO A 213 -19.98 -12.83 -9.25
CA PRO A 213 -20.65 -14.12 -9.24
C PRO A 213 -19.68 -15.22 -8.76
N PRO A 214 -20.11 -16.18 -7.91
CA PRO A 214 -19.20 -17.17 -7.31
C PRO A 214 -18.35 -17.95 -8.32
N ARG A 215 -18.93 -18.31 -9.47
CA ARG A 215 -18.22 -19.01 -10.55
C ARG A 215 -17.12 -18.14 -11.18
N VAL A 216 -17.40 -16.84 -11.36
CA VAL A 216 -16.44 -15.88 -11.94
C VAL A 216 -15.33 -15.61 -10.94
N ALA A 217 -15.66 -15.41 -9.66
CA ALA A 217 -14.67 -15.25 -8.60
C ALA A 217 -13.74 -16.48 -8.50
N ALA A 218 -14.29 -17.69 -8.55
CA ALA A 218 -13.50 -18.93 -8.52
C ALA A 218 -12.59 -19.07 -9.75
N ALA A 219 -13.10 -18.78 -10.95
CA ALA A 219 -12.29 -18.82 -12.17
C ALA A 219 -11.16 -17.79 -12.15
N ILE A 220 -11.43 -16.56 -11.66
CA ILE A 220 -10.42 -15.52 -11.49
C ILE A 220 -9.34 -15.98 -10.50
N ARG A 221 -9.72 -16.55 -9.35
CA ARG A 221 -8.76 -17.09 -8.37
C ARG A 221 -7.88 -18.18 -8.97
N GLN A 222 -8.45 -19.12 -9.72
CA GLN A 222 -7.69 -20.19 -10.37
C GLN A 222 -6.69 -19.67 -11.41
N ASN A 223 -7.09 -18.73 -12.25
CA ASN A 223 -6.20 -18.14 -13.26
C ASN A 223 -5.05 -17.37 -12.59
N ARG A 224 -5.36 -16.58 -11.56
CA ARG A 224 -4.38 -15.77 -10.84
C ARG A 224 -3.37 -16.61 -10.06
N GLN A 225 -3.81 -17.72 -9.46
CA GLN A 225 -2.88 -18.66 -8.82
C GLN A 225 -1.87 -19.24 -9.82
N ARG A 226 -2.27 -19.46 -11.09
CA ARG A 226 -1.34 -19.90 -12.15
C ARG A 226 -0.35 -18.79 -12.51
N GLU A 227 -0.83 -17.56 -12.71
CA GLU A 227 0.01 -16.40 -13.03
C GLU A 227 1.04 -16.12 -11.92
N GLN A 228 0.63 -16.18 -10.65
CA GLN A 228 1.54 -15.96 -9.52
C GLN A 228 2.65 -17.00 -9.44
N VAL A 229 2.34 -18.28 -9.72
CA VAL A 229 3.33 -19.36 -9.80
C VAL A 229 4.30 -19.13 -10.96
N GLU A 230 3.82 -18.66 -12.10
CA GLU A 230 4.66 -18.35 -13.27
C GLU A 230 5.59 -17.14 -13.01
N VAL A 231 5.08 -16.08 -12.38
CA VAL A 231 5.88 -14.90 -12.00
C VAL A 231 6.94 -15.27 -10.95
N THR A 232 6.58 -16.05 -9.92
CA THR A 232 7.56 -16.49 -8.91
C THR A 232 8.58 -17.45 -9.49
N ALA A 233 8.19 -18.37 -10.38
CA ALA A 233 9.11 -19.31 -11.02
C ALA A 233 10.08 -18.59 -11.97
N THR A 234 9.60 -17.66 -12.79
CA THR A 234 10.45 -16.86 -13.69
C THR A 234 11.42 -15.98 -12.89
N ALA A 235 10.92 -15.26 -11.89
CA ALA A 235 11.73 -14.44 -10.98
C ALA A 235 12.79 -15.26 -10.21
N ALA A 236 12.44 -16.47 -9.75
CA ALA A 236 13.38 -17.36 -9.07
C ALA A 236 14.42 -17.96 -10.02
N SER A 237 14.08 -18.15 -11.30
CA SER A 237 14.97 -18.77 -12.30
C SER A 237 16.06 -17.83 -12.84
N THR A 238 15.86 -16.51 -12.78
CA THR A 238 16.77 -15.54 -13.43
C THR A 238 17.89 -15.02 -12.52
N LEU A 239 17.84 -15.24 -11.18
CA LEU A 239 18.76 -14.63 -10.18
C LEU A 239 18.89 -13.09 -10.30
N ASP A 240 18.02 -12.44 -11.07
CA ASP A 240 18.13 -11.04 -11.48
C ASP A 240 17.13 -10.13 -10.77
N VAL A 241 16.50 -10.66 -9.73
CA VAL A 241 15.56 -9.93 -8.89
C VAL A 241 15.99 -9.92 -7.43
N VAL A 242 15.52 -8.91 -6.72
CA VAL A 242 15.48 -8.89 -5.25
C VAL A 242 14.03 -8.77 -4.79
N TRP A 243 13.73 -9.38 -3.67
CA TRP A 243 12.42 -9.33 -3.03
C TRP A 243 12.41 -8.18 -2.03
N MET A 244 11.38 -7.34 -2.11
CA MET A 244 11.02 -6.41 -1.04
C MET A 244 9.64 -6.76 -0.49
N LYS A 245 9.28 -6.14 0.62
CA LYS A 245 7.96 -6.24 1.23
C LYS A 245 7.14 -4.96 1.03
N THR A 246 5.85 -5.13 0.85
CA THR A 246 4.83 -4.09 1.09
C THR A 246 3.63 -4.72 1.78
N ILE A 247 2.67 -3.91 2.21
CA ILE A 247 1.48 -4.38 2.93
C ILE A 247 0.24 -3.61 2.47
N LEU A 248 -0.87 -4.31 2.30
CA LEU A 248 -2.18 -3.74 2.03
C LEU A 248 -3.04 -3.82 3.30
N VAL A 249 -3.61 -2.69 3.71
CA VAL A 249 -4.34 -2.55 4.98
C VAL A 249 -5.72 -1.95 4.79
N ASP A 250 -6.62 -2.27 5.71
CA ASP A 250 -7.97 -1.73 5.80
C ASP A 250 -8.01 -0.35 6.49
N GLU A 251 -9.23 0.11 6.79
CA GLU A 251 -9.49 1.38 7.45
C GLU A 251 -9.02 1.47 8.90
N ASN A 252 -8.75 0.34 9.53
CA ASN A 252 -8.30 0.23 10.92
C ASN A 252 -6.82 -0.15 10.99
N ALA A 253 -6.09 -0.05 9.87
CA ALA A 253 -4.71 -0.51 9.76
C ALA A 253 -4.52 -2.03 9.98
N ASN A 254 -5.57 -2.84 9.83
CA ASN A 254 -5.42 -4.29 9.79
C ASN A 254 -5.04 -4.73 8.38
N GLY A 255 -4.16 -5.71 8.26
CA GLY A 255 -3.82 -6.28 6.96
C GLY A 255 -5.01 -6.92 6.26
N LEU A 256 -5.11 -6.73 4.94
CA LEU A 256 -6.12 -7.41 4.13
C LEU A 256 -5.85 -8.93 4.10
N THR A 257 -6.91 -9.70 3.84
CA THR A 257 -6.85 -11.17 3.78
C THR A 257 -7.37 -11.76 2.47
N ASP A 258 -7.95 -10.93 1.60
CA ASP A 258 -8.49 -11.40 0.32
C ASP A 258 -7.39 -11.52 -0.73
N ASP A 259 -7.13 -12.76 -1.15
CA ASP A 259 -6.11 -13.18 -2.12
C ASP A 259 -6.27 -12.59 -3.53
N LEU A 260 -7.40 -11.92 -3.80
CA LEU A 260 -7.61 -11.17 -5.04
C LEU A 260 -7.03 -9.75 -5.01
N SER A 261 -6.55 -9.28 -3.86
CA SER A 261 -5.83 -8.01 -3.73
C SER A 261 -4.43 -8.14 -4.34
N TYR A 262 -3.91 -7.08 -4.93
CA TYR A 262 -2.63 -7.15 -5.65
C TYR A 262 -1.88 -5.82 -5.72
N VAL A 263 -0.61 -5.90 -6.09
CA VAL A 263 0.27 -4.78 -6.45
C VAL A 263 0.75 -4.98 -7.87
N ASN A 264 0.55 -3.97 -8.71
CA ASN A 264 1.21 -3.85 -9.99
C ASN A 264 2.59 -3.24 -9.80
N VAL A 265 3.59 -3.85 -10.42
CA VAL A 265 4.97 -3.39 -10.48
C VAL A 265 5.22 -2.89 -11.89
N LYS A 266 5.63 -1.63 -12.03
CA LYS A 266 5.92 -0.99 -13.31
C LYS A 266 7.37 -0.51 -13.32
N LEU A 267 8.10 -0.96 -14.33
CA LEU A 267 9.50 -0.63 -14.54
C LEU A 267 9.64 0.50 -15.56
N ASP A 268 10.74 1.26 -15.49
CA ASP A 268 11.02 2.37 -16.40
C ASP A 268 11.12 1.97 -17.88
N ASN A 269 11.44 0.69 -18.16
CA ASN A 269 11.48 0.13 -19.51
C ASN A 269 10.07 -0.14 -20.10
N GLY A 270 8.99 0.14 -19.36
CA GLY A 270 7.61 -0.12 -19.75
C GLY A 270 7.11 -1.53 -19.43
N GLU A 271 7.95 -2.41 -18.89
CA GLU A 271 7.55 -3.73 -18.42
C GLU A 271 6.69 -3.60 -17.15
N SER A 272 5.69 -4.47 -17.04
CA SER A 272 4.83 -4.51 -15.86
C SER A 272 4.48 -5.93 -15.47
N SER A 273 4.38 -6.17 -14.16
CA SER A 273 3.94 -7.44 -13.59
C SER A 273 2.94 -7.19 -12.47
N THR A 274 2.13 -8.19 -12.15
CA THR A 274 1.14 -8.13 -11.07
C THR A 274 1.47 -9.18 -10.03
N VAL A 275 1.46 -8.77 -8.76
CA VAL A 275 1.77 -9.62 -7.60
C VAL A 275 0.56 -9.64 -6.68
N TYR A 276 0.00 -10.84 -6.48
CA TYR A 276 -1.17 -11.04 -5.64
C TYR A 276 -0.80 -11.22 -4.17
N LEU A 277 -1.74 -10.87 -3.29
CA LEU A 277 -1.64 -11.08 -1.86
C LEU A 277 -1.48 -12.57 -1.53
N GLU A 278 -0.51 -12.91 -0.68
CA GLU A 278 -0.35 -14.27 -0.19
C GLU A 278 -1.37 -14.54 0.93
N GLY A 279 -2.13 -15.63 0.83
CA GLY A 279 -3.29 -15.89 1.69
C GLY A 279 -2.97 -16.48 3.07
N ALA A 280 -1.79 -17.08 3.26
CA ALA A 280 -1.39 -17.66 4.54
C ALA A 280 -0.11 -16.97 5.03
N THR A 281 -0.20 -16.27 6.16
CA THR A 281 0.95 -15.64 6.80
C THR A 281 1.55 -16.54 7.86
N GLN A 282 2.88 -16.48 7.98
CA GLN A 282 3.66 -17.19 8.98
C GLN A 282 4.44 -16.17 9.81
N TYR A 283 4.42 -16.32 11.14
CA TYR A 283 5.21 -15.45 12.01
C TYR A 283 6.68 -15.38 11.54
N PRO A 284 7.30 -14.19 11.44
CA PRO A 284 6.87 -12.85 11.89
C PRO A 284 6.17 -11.97 10.82
N GLU A 285 5.49 -12.55 9.84
CA GLU A 285 4.76 -11.79 8.82
C GLU A 285 3.50 -11.14 9.39
N LEU A 286 3.25 -9.91 8.97
CA LEU A 286 1.97 -9.23 9.21
C LEU A 286 0.92 -9.75 8.21
N PRO A 287 -0.37 -9.83 8.57
CA PRO A 287 -1.45 -10.00 7.59
C PRO A 287 -1.38 -8.91 6.50
N GLY A 288 -1.83 -9.20 5.28
CA GLY A 288 -1.83 -8.21 4.19
C GLY A 288 -0.48 -8.01 3.47
N MET A 289 0.55 -8.76 3.84
CA MET A 289 1.90 -8.62 3.28
C MET A 289 2.01 -9.17 1.86
N ILE A 290 2.75 -8.46 1.01
CA ILE A 290 3.03 -8.82 -0.38
C ILE A 290 4.53 -8.76 -0.64
N TYR A 291 5.05 -9.82 -1.28
CA TYR A 291 6.45 -9.91 -1.70
C TYR A 291 6.61 -9.39 -3.13
N VAL A 292 7.18 -8.20 -3.27
CA VAL A 292 7.33 -7.54 -4.56
C VAL A 292 8.69 -7.88 -5.15
N PRO A 293 8.76 -8.53 -6.33
CA PRO A 293 10.01 -8.73 -7.05
C PRO A 293 10.41 -7.41 -7.72
N LEU A 294 11.65 -6.98 -7.46
CA LEU A 294 12.24 -5.79 -8.06
C LEU A 294 13.49 -6.19 -8.86
N PRO A 295 13.88 -5.42 -9.89
CA PRO A 295 15.14 -5.64 -10.58
C PRO A 295 16.31 -5.60 -9.61
N ARG A 296 17.29 -6.48 -9.79
CA ARG A 296 18.49 -6.47 -8.97
C ARG A 296 19.22 -5.12 -9.08
N PRO A 297 19.63 -4.50 -7.96
CA PRO A 297 20.40 -3.27 -8.00
C PRO A 297 21.78 -3.54 -8.59
N LEU A 298 22.19 -2.71 -9.55
CA LEU A 298 23.53 -2.69 -10.11
C LEU A 298 24.36 -1.60 -9.40
N ASN A 299 25.68 -1.77 -9.38
CA ASN A 299 26.56 -0.77 -8.77
C ASN A 299 26.41 0.58 -9.48
N ASP A 300 26.21 1.62 -8.67
CA ASP A 300 26.13 3.03 -9.07
C ASP A 300 25.01 3.38 -10.08
N ILE A 301 24.04 2.49 -10.29
CA ILE A 301 22.86 2.75 -11.12
C ILE A 301 21.60 2.60 -10.27
N ALA A 302 20.91 3.72 -10.05
CA ALA A 302 19.59 3.72 -9.45
C ALA A 302 18.55 3.22 -10.46
N ARG A 303 17.68 2.30 -10.02
CA ARG A 303 16.51 1.83 -10.77
C ARG A 303 15.26 2.39 -10.14
N HIS A 304 14.36 2.96 -10.93
CA HIS A 304 13.07 3.41 -10.44
C HIS A 304 12.00 2.36 -10.74
N VAL A 305 11.14 2.13 -9.76
CA VAL A 305 10.03 1.20 -9.85
C VAL A 305 8.80 1.90 -9.32
N SER A 306 7.74 1.95 -10.12
CA SER A 306 6.44 2.47 -9.73
C SER A 306 5.53 1.32 -9.32
N LEU A 307 4.74 1.50 -8.27
CA LEU A 307 3.87 0.49 -7.71
C LEU A 307 2.43 1.01 -7.65
N ASP A 308 1.46 0.17 -7.98
CA ASP A 308 0.04 0.51 -7.80
C ASP A 308 -0.68 -0.64 -7.10
N ALA A 309 -1.30 -0.40 -5.95
CA ALA A 309 -2.02 -1.42 -5.21
C ALA A 309 -3.54 -1.30 -5.41
N VAL A 310 -4.18 -2.46 -5.48
CA VAL A 310 -5.63 -2.60 -5.67
C VAL A 310 -6.14 -3.71 -4.76
N ASP A 311 -7.25 -3.46 -4.06
CA ASP A 311 -7.88 -4.51 -3.25
C ASP A 311 -8.68 -5.50 -4.11
N ALA A 312 -9.17 -6.56 -3.46
CA ALA A 312 -10.01 -7.58 -4.10
C ALA A 312 -11.30 -7.02 -4.74
N GLN A 313 -11.72 -5.82 -4.35
CA GLN A 313 -12.89 -5.14 -4.91
C GLN A 313 -12.54 -4.21 -6.08
N GLY A 314 -11.27 -4.17 -6.50
CA GLY A 314 -10.83 -3.32 -7.62
C GLY A 314 -10.66 -1.85 -7.21
N ARG A 315 -10.61 -1.53 -5.92
CA ARG A 315 -10.40 -0.17 -5.42
C ARG A 315 -8.91 0.09 -5.28
N TYR A 316 -8.46 1.25 -5.75
CA TYR A 316 -7.09 1.70 -5.56
C TYR A 316 -6.78 1.92 -4.08
N CYS A 317 -5.60 1.50 -3.65
CA CYS A 317 -5.12 1.67 -2.29
C CYS A 317 -4.12 2.82 -2.22
N GLN A 318 -4.33 3.78 -1.33
CA GLN A 318 -3.46 4.93 -1.19
C GLN A 318 -2.11 4.54 -0.57
N ALA A 319 -1.02 4.89 -1.23
CA ALA A 319 0.32 4.66 -0.70
C ALA A 319 0.68 5.67 0.40
N HIS A 320 1.27 5.14 1.46
CA HIS A 320 1.91 5.86 2.53
C HIS A 320 3.37 5.40 2.63
N CYS A 321 4.31 6.34 2.44
CA CYS A 321 5.74 6.06 2.50
C CYS A 321 6.31 6.54 3.83
N PHE A 322 7.26 5.78 4.37
CA PHE A 322 7.96 6.18 5.58
C PHE A 322 8.96 7.30 5.29
N ASN A 323 8.79 8.45 5.94
CA ASN A 323 9.76 9.55 5.90
C ASN A 323 10.76 9.37 7.04
N THR A 324 12.02 9.04 6.71
CA THR A 324 13.07 8.82 7.71
C THR A 324 13.44 10.06 8.51
N THR A 325 13.31 11.26 7.94
CA THR A 325 13.65 12.52 8.63
C THR A 325 12.60 12.89 9.67
N LEU A 326 11.32 12.63 9.36
CA LEU A 326 10.19 12.94 10.24
C LEU A 326 9.74 11.74 11.08
N GLU A 327 10.34 10.56 10.86
CA GLU A 327 10.01 9.28 11.48
C GLU A 327 8.51 8.95 11.43
N ARG A 328 7.85 9.26 10.30
CA ARG A 328 6.41 9.07 10.12
C ARG A 328 6.02 8.73 8.70
N TYR A 329 4.89 8.03 8.57
CA TYR A 329 4.27 7.73 7.29
C TYR A 329 3.49 8.93 6.75
N GLN A 330 3.65 9.21 5.45
CA GLN A 330 2.94 10.26 4.74
C GLN A 330 2.43 9.76 3.40
N VAL A 331 1.33 10.33 2.94
CA VAL A 331 0.83 10.13 1.58
C VAL A 331 1.95 10.47 0.59
N CYS A 332 2.22 9.56 -0.35
CA CYS A 332 3.31 9.68 -1.31
C CYS A 332 2.90 9.12 -2.68
N GLU A 333 3.74 9.39 -3.68
CA GLU A 333 3.78 8.58 -4.89
C GLU A 333 4.47 7.26 -4.56
N ALA A 334 3.89 6.14 -4.98
CA ALA A 334 4.38 4.81 -4.71
C ALA A 334 5.55 4.45 -5.63
N GLN A 335 6.67 5.14 -5.45
CA GLN A 335 7.89 4.93 -6.20
C GLN A 335 9.02 4.46 -5.28
N VAL A 336 9.75 3.45 -5.74
CA VAL A 336 10.95 2.94 -5.08
C VAL A 336 12.13 3.16 -6.02
N THR A 337 13.12 3.85 -5.51
CA THR A 337 14.45 3.95 -6.12
C THR A 337 15.35 2.93 -5.43
N LEU A 338 15.90 2.00 -6.20
CA LEU A 338 16.72 0.90 -5.71
C LEU A 338 18.15 1.04 -6.24
N SER A 339 19.14 1.00 -5.35
CA SER A 339 20.56 1.02 -5.68
C SER A 339 21.36 0.21 -4.65
N SER A 340 22.55 -0.28 -5.00
CA SER A 340 23.47 -0.83 -4.01
C SER A 340 24.13 0.28 -3.16
N ASN A 341 24.17 1.50 -3.68
CA ASN A 341 24.57 2.68 -2.94
C ASN A 341 23.37 3.24 -2.16
N ARG A 342 23.49 3.21 -0.83
CA ARG A 342 22.46 3.70 0.10
C ARG A 342 22.06 5.15 -0.15
N ASP A 343 23.00 6.01 -0.54
CA ASP A 343 22.74 7.44 -0.69
C ASP A 343 21.91 7.74 -1.96
N LEU A 344 21.80 6.76 -2.87
CA LEU A 344 21.00 6.81 -4.09
C LEU A 344 19.73 5.95 -4.00
N SER A 345 19.53 5.23 -2.89
CA SER A 345 18.44 4.27 -2.71
C SER A 345 17.45 4.77 -1.66
N ASN A 346 16.17 4.45 -1.84
CA ASN A 346 15.24 4.48 -0.72
C ASN A 346 15.68 3.46 0.36
N PRO A 347 15.33 3.68 1.64
CA PRO A 347 15.71 2.83 2.77
C PRO A 347 14.84 1.56 2.84
N VAL A 348 14.73 0.84 1.72
CA VAL A 348 13.92 -0.38 1.59
C VAL A 348 14.76 -1.60 1.96
N SER A 349 14.20 -2.49 2.76
CA SER A 349 14.77 -3.82 3.03
C SER A 349 14.53 -4.74 1.83
N TYR A 350 15.58 -5.35 1.30
CA TYR A 350 15.46 -6.30 0.19
C TYR A 350 16.46 -7.45 0.28
N THR A 351 16.13 -8.61 -0.31
CA THR A 351 17.00 -9.79 -0.36
C THR A 351 16.88 -10.55 -1.67
N HIS A 352 17.94 -11.21 -2.11
CA HIS A 352 17.92 -12.12 -3.26
C HIS A 352 17.34 -13.50 -2.90
N SER A 353 17.30 -13.85 -1.61
CA SER A 353 16.92 -15.19 -1.15
C SER A 353 15.43 -15.26 -0.81
N VAL A 354 14.72 -16.14 -1.52
CA VAL A 354 13.31 -16.47 -1.28
C VAL A 354 13.10 -16.97 0.14
N GLN A 355 14.05 -17.69 0.72
CA GLN A 355 13.95 -18.21 2.08
C GLN A 355 14.07 -17.10 3.13
N SER A 356 14.96 -16.12 2.91
CA SER A 356 15.17 -15.02 3.85
C SER A 356 14.14 -13.88 3.75
N ARG A 357 13.36 -13.83 2.65
CA ARG A 357 12.42 -12.73 2.40
C ARG A 357 11.42 -12.55 3.54
N ARG A 358 11.04 -13.64 4.22
CA ARG A 358 10.15 -13.63 5.40
C ARG A 358 10.65 -12.73 6.53
N TYR A 359 11.95 -12.51 6.65
CA TYR A 359 12.55 -11.78 7.77
C TYR A 359 13.00 -10.35 7.43
N LEU A 360 12.73 -9.88 6.21
CA LEU A 360 12.88 -8.45 5.89
C LEU A 360 12.04 -7.60 6.85
N ASP A 361 12.58 -6.46 7.27
CA ASP A 361 11.98 -5.53 8.24
C ASP A 361 11.86 -6.08 9.68
N VAL A 362 12.61 -7.15 10.00
CA VAL A 362 12.64 -7.77 11.33
C VAL A 362 14.04 -7.69 11.95
N ASP A 363 14.09 -7.35 13.23
CA ASP A 363 15.29 -7.47 14.05
C ASP A 363 15.37 -8.86 14.73
N LEU A 364 16.15 -9.76 14.13
CA LEU A 364 16.48 -11.09 14.66
C LEU A 364 17.77 -11.09 15.50
N SER A 365 18.34 -9.92 15.79
CA SER A 365 19.49 -9.77 16.69
C SER A 365 19.08 -9.67 18.17
N SER A 366 17.80 -9.36 18.41
CA SER A 366 17.16 -9.30 19.71
C SER A 366 16.70 -10.68 20.20
N HIS A 367 16.44 -10.81 21.52
CA HIS A 367 15.91 -12.03 22.12
C HIS A 367 14.59 -12.46 21.44
N PRO A 368 14.33 -13.76 21.21
CA PRO A 368 13.14 -14.24 20.48
C PRO A 368 11.79 -13.84 21.11
N SER A 369 11.76 -13.45 22.38
CA SER A 369 10.55 -12.89 23.03
C SER A 369 10.26 -11.42 22.71
N HIS A 370 11.23 -10.69 22.13
CA HIS A 370 11.09 -9.28 21.72
C HIS A 370 11.68 -8.98 20.34
N PRO A 371 11.35 -9.74 19.28
CA PRO A 371 11.77 -9.37 17.93
C PRO A 371 11.07 -8.09 17.51
N ARG A 372 11.83 -7.15 16.96
CA ARG A 372 11.27 -5.86 16.52
C ARG A 372 10.88 -5.97 15.06
N ILE A 373 9.58 -6.07 14.82
CA ILE A 373 8.99 -6.08 13.49
C ILE A 373 8.60 -4.65 13.15
N SER A 374 9.04 -4.16 11.99
CA SER A 374 8.71 -2.82 11.49
C SER A 374 7.77 -2.94 10.29
N PRO A 375 6.79 -2.04 10.12
CA PRO A 375 6.05 -1.98 8.87
C PRO A 375 7.01 -1.63 7.71
N PRO A 376 6.75 -2.13 6.49
CA PRO A 376 7.61 -1.90 5.34
C PRO A 376 7.61 -0.42 4.91
N PHE A 377 8.61 -0.04 4.11
CA PHE A 377 8.79 1.35 3.64
C PHE A 377 7.55 1.95 2.97
N ILE A 378 6.81 1.15 2.20
CA ILE A 378 5.53 1.53 1.57
C ILE A 378 4.40 0.67 2.14
N VAL A 379 3.36 1.35 2.62
CA VAL A 379 2.11 0.76 3.13
C VAL A 379 0.95 1.27 2.28
N PHE A 380 0.11 0.37 1.77
CA PHE A 380 -1.04 0.72 0.95
C PHE A 380 -2.34 0.65 1.76
N ALA A 381 -2.97 1.79 1.99
CA ALA A 381 -4.26 1.89 2.66
C ALA A 381 -5.41 1.73 1.66
N CYS A 382 -6.07 0.58 1.67
CA CYS A 382 -7.21 0.23 0.81
C CYS A 382 -8.54 0.70 1.44
N SER A 383 -8.60 1.96 1.85
CA SER A 383 -9.72 2.51 2.62
C SER A 383 -10.13 3.90 2.14
N ARG A 384 -11.40 4.22 2.38
CA ARG A 384 -11.98 5.56 2.22
C ARG A 384 -11.67 6.48 3.41
N LYS A 385 -11.45 5.91 4.60
CA LYS A 385 -11.14 6.65 5.82
C LYS A 385 -9.64 6.97 5.87
N LEU A 386 -9.31 8.09 6.51
CA LEU A 386 -7.92 8.49 6.73
C LEU A 386 -7.20 7.48 7.63
N VAL A 387 -6.18 6.81 7.09
CA VAL A 387 -5.23 6.01 7.88
C VAL A 387 -4.09 6.90 8.34
N THR A 388 -3.83 6.93 9.64
CA THR A 388 -2.80 7.81 10.23
C THR A 388 -1.47 7.09 10.38
N SER A 389 -0.37 7.85 10.46
CA SER A 389 0.96 7.27 10.71
C SER A 389 1.01 6.49 12.03
N ALA A 390 0.29 6.92 13.07
CA ALA A 390 0.29 6.24 14.36
C ALA A 390 -0.32 4.84 14.24
N MET A 391 -1.43 4.72 13.50
CA MET A 391 -2.08 3.45 13.23
C MET A 391 -1.14 2.49 12.49
N ILE A 392 -0.42 2.99 11.48
CA ILE A 392 0.58 2.20 10.72
C ILE A 392 1.72 1.74 11.62
N SER A 393 2.32 2.64 12.39
CA SER A 393 3.43 2.30 13.27
C SER A 393 3.05 1.32 14.39
N SER A 394 1.78 1.28 14.81
CA SER A 394 1.29 0.35 15.83
C SER A 394 0.86 -1.03 15.28
N MET A 395 0.81 -1.24 13.97
CA MET A 395 0.36 -2.49 13.37
C MET A 395 1.05 -3.74 13.94
N PRO A 396 2.37 -3.76 14.18
CA PRO A 396 3.04 -4.94 14.71
C PRO A 396 2.66 -5.28 16.16
N ALA A 397 2.07 -4.34 16.91
CA ALA A 397 1.76 -4.53 18.33
C ALA A 397 0.66 -5.59 18.57
N SER A 398 -0.17 -5.87 17.57
CA SER A 398 -1.18 -6.93 17.64
C SER A 398 -0.65 -8.31 17.23
N LEU A 399 0.59 -8.40 16.75
CA LEU A 399 1.18 -9.67 16.34
C LEU A 399 1.70 -10.45 17.54
N GLU A 400 1.01 -11.52 17.89
CA GLU A 400 1.45 -12.43 18.94
C GLU A 400 2.46 -13.44 18.39
N ARG A 401 3.54 -13.66 19.16
CA ARG A 401 4.52 -14.71 18.86
C ARG A 401 3.95 -16.07 19.26
N PRO A 402 3.99 -17.09 18.38
CA PRO A 402 3.63 -18.44 18.78
C PRO A 402 4.68 -19.02 19.73
N ILE A 403 4.23 -19.65 20.82
CA ILE A 403 5.10 -20.44 21.70
C ILE A 403 5.45 -21.74 20.97
N SER A 404 6.75 -22.03 20.83
CA SER A 404 7.18 -23.25 20.16
C SER A 404 7.05 -24.46 21.10
N MET A 405 6.41 -25.51 20.59
CA MET A 405 6.35 -26.82 21.24
C MET A 405 7.46 -27.77 20.78
N ASP A 406 8.38 -27.29 19.93
CA ASP A 406 9.49 -28.10 19.45
C ASP A 406 10.39 -28.50 20.62
N PRO A 407 10.90 -29.75 20.65
CA PRO A 407 11.70 -30.23 21.78
C PRO A 407 13.07 -29.54 21.88
N PHE A 408 13.53 -28.92 20.80
CA PHE A 408 14.83 -28.26 20.71
C PHE A 408 14.76 -26.92 20.00
N VAL A 409 15.76 -26.10 20.26
CA VAL A 409 16.04 -24.84 19.56
C VAL A 409 17.44 -24.86 18.98
N TRP A 410 17.65 -24.01 17.98
CA TRP A 410 18.94 -23.75 17.36
C TRP A 410 19.51 -22.43 17.84
N MET A 411 20.83 -22.40 17.96
CA MET A 411 21.57 -21.18 18.24
C MET A 411 22.96 -21.21 17.59
N ARG A 412 23.66 -20.08 17.65
CA ARG A 412 24.94 -19.86 16.97
C ARG A 412 26.08 -19.89 17.98
N VAL A 413 27.21 -20.44 17.57
CA VAL A 413 28.45 -20.45 18.34
C VAL A 413 29.59 -20.13 17.40
N SER A 414 30.48 -19.22 17.79
CA SER A 414 31.69 -18.96 17.01
C SER A 414 32.72 -20.06 17.29
N PHE A 415 33.34 -20.59 16.24
CA PHE A 415 34.37 -21.61 16.30
C PHE A 415 35.54 -21.23 15.40
N VAL A 416 36.73 -21.22 15.98
CA VAL A 416 37.98 -21.00 15.26
C VAL A 416 38.90 -22.17 15.58
N SER A 417 39.45 -22.80 14.55
CA SER A 417 40.51 -23.78 14.69
C SER A 417 41.47 -23.73 13.51
N GLN A 418 42.70 -24.22 13.73
CA GLN A 418 43.71 -24.35 12.69
C GLN A 418 43.39 -25.50 11.71
N SER A 419 42.55 -26.47 12.10
CA SER A 419 42.11 -27.58 11.24
C SER A 419 40.67 -27.98 11.59
N PHE A 420 39.84 -28.17 10.57
CA PHE A 420 38.44 -28.58 10.71
C PHE A 420 38.23 -30.08 10.52
N ASP A 421 39.30 -30.82 10.24
CA ASP A 421 39.23 -32.24 9.87
C ASP A 421 39.19 -33.12 11.12
N ASP A 422 38.27 -34.10 11.07
CA ASP A 422 38.07 -35.13 12.09
C ASP A 422 37.64 -34.63 13.47
N MET A 423 37.15 -33.38 13.55
CA MET A 423 36.57 -32.83 14.78
C MET A 423 35.06 -33.06 14.89
N GLN A 424 34.63 -33.49 16.07
CA GLN A 424 33.24 -33.65 16.47
C GLN A 424 32.88 -32.69 17.59
N LEU A 425 31.66 -32.18 17.51
CA LEU A 425 31.01 -31.32 18.48
C LEU A 425 30.04 -32.15 19.30
N ASP A 426 30.09 -32.00 20.62
CA ASP A 426 29.11 -32.52 21.57
C ASP A 426 28.49 -31.36 22.36
N VAL A 427 27.17 -31.29 22.35
CA VAL A 427 26.39 -30.25 23.03
C VAL A 427 25.53 -30.95 24.06
N SER A 428 25.90 -30.82 25.33
CA SER A 428 25.22 -31.47 26.44
C SER A 428 24.46 -30.47 27.28
N SER A 429 23.26 -30.82 27.75
CA SER A 429 22.57 -30.11 28.81
C SER A 429 22.63 -30.90 30.11
N ASP A 430 23.01 -30.22 31.20
CA ASP A 430 23.10 -30.82 32.55
C ASP A 430 21.84 -30.53 33.40
N TRP A 431 21.01 -29.57 32.98
CA TRP A 431 19.81 -29.11 33.69
C TRP A 431 18.86 -28.33 32.76
N PRO A 432 17.53 -28.52 32.88
CA PRO A 432 16.82 -29.37 33.84
C PRO A 432 16.73 -30.83 33.40
N ILE A 433 17.03 -31.12 32.13
CA ILE A 433 17.03 -32.46 31.57
C ILE A 433 18.41 -32.80 31.02
N ARG A 434 18.89 -34.02 31.28
CA ARG A 434 20.11 -34.51 30.64
C ARG A 434 19.83 -34.89 29.20
N SER A 435 20.52 -34.23 28.29
CA SER A 435 20.45 -34.51 26.86
C SER A 435 21.80 -34.22 26.24
N SER A 436 22.10 -34.87 25.12
CA SER A 436 23.28 -34.57 24.32
C SER A 436 22.93 -34.62 22.84
N TRP A 437 23.49 -33.69 22.08
CA TRP A 437 23.43 -33.65 20.63
C TRP A 437 24.85 -33.58 20.09
N GLY A 438 25.17 -34.47 19.15
CA GLY A 438 26.48 -34.57 18.55
C GLY A 438 26.43 -34.34 17.03
N SER A 439 27.44 -33.67 16.49
CA SER A 439 27.60 -33.49 15.04
C SER A 439 29.08 -33.30 14.66
N SER A 440 29.46 -33.60 13.43
CA SER A 440 30.76 -33.17 12.91
C SER A 440 30.78 -31.65 12.73
N ILE A 441 31.92 -30.99 13.00
CA ILE A 441 32.05 -29.53 12.84
C ILE A 441 31.65 -29.08 11.44
N ARG A 442 32.06 -29.81 10.39
CA ARG A 442 31.70 -29.53 8.98
C ARG A 442 30.19 -29.50 8.72
N LYS A 443 29.38 -30.32 9.42
CA LYS A 443 27.92 -30.36 9.26
C LYS A 443 27.21 -29.30 10.10
N ALA A 444 27.79 -28.93 11.25
CA ALA A 444 27.26 -27.87 12.09
C ALA A 444 27.61 -26.48 11.58
N ALA A 445 28.68 -26.34 10.80
CA ALA A 445 29.13 -25.07 10.25
C ALA A 445 28.10 -24.44 9.31
N SER A 446 27.97 -23.12 9.39
CA SER A 446 27.16 -22.34 8.46
C SER A 446 27.73 -22.46 7.05
N PRO A 447 26.87 -22.61 6.03
CA PRO A 447 27.31 -22.70 4.64
C PRO A 447 27.92 -21.39 4.12
N TYR A 448 27.67 -20.26 4.79
CA TYR A 448 28.16 -18.94 4.40
C TYR A 448 29.38 -18.48 5.20
N ASP A 449 29.49 -18.92 6.45
CA ASP A 449 30.59 -18.57 7.35
C ASP A 449 31.00 -19.81 8.17
N PRO A 450 32.09 -20.50 7.81
CA PRO A 450 32.51 -21.72 8.49
C PRO A 450 32.96 -21.47 9.94
N THR A 451 33.14 -20.22 10.35
CA THR A 451 33.45 -19.85 11.74
C THR A 451 32.22 -19.82 12.64
N ILE A 452 31.02 -19.96 12.08
CA ILE A 452 29.77 -20.03 12.83
C ILE A 452 29.22 -21.45 12.78
N LEU A 453 28.99 -22.05 13.95
CA LEU A 453 28.35 -23.34 14.10
C LEU A 453 26.90 -23.16 14.56
N PHE A 454 25.99 -23.90 13.94
CA PHE A 454 24.63 -24.07 14.40
C PHE A 454 24.54 -25.26 15.34
N VAL A 455 24.12 -24.99 16.57
CA VAL A 455 24.08 -25.98 17.64
C VAL A 455 22.67 -26.14 18.16
N GLN A 456 22.32 -27.38 18.49
CA GLN A 456 21.00 -27.74 19.01
C GLN A 456 21.03 -27.81 20.54
N ALA A 457 20.02 -27.24 21.19
CA ALA A 457 19.82 -27.30 22.64
C ALA A 457 18.34 -27.60 22.97
N PRO A 458 18.04 -28.17 24.16
CA PRO A 458 16.66 -28.29 24.61
C PRO A 458 15.93 -26.95 24.59
N ASN A 459 14.66 -26.95 24.18
CA ASN A 459 13.89 -25.73 24.03
C ASN A 459 13.63 -25.05 25.40
N PRO A 460 14.19 -23.87 25.67
CA PRO A 460 14.02 -23.17 26.95
C PRO A 460 12.58 -22.70 27.20
N GLU A 461 11.72 -22.64 26.19
CA GLU A 461 10.30 -22.27 26.36
C GLU A 461 9.51 -23.32 27.14
N GLN A 462 9.96 -24.58 27.12
CA GLN A 462 9.34 -25.67 27.85
C GLN A 462 9.76 -25.69 29.33
N PHE A 463 10.76 -24.89 29.72
CA PHE A 463 11.35 -24.92 31.06
C PHE A 463 11.39 -23.53 31.69
N HIS A 464 10.58 -23.33 32.74
CA HIS A 464 10.51 -22.06 33.47
C HIS A 464 11.87 -21.56 33.97
N SER A 465 12.75 -22.49 34.31
CA SER A 465 14.02 -22.21 34.95
C SER A 465 15.16 -21.97 33.93
N GLY A 466 14.89 -22.15 32.63
CA GLY A 466 15.89 -22.10 31.56
C GLY A 466 16.64 -23.42 31.39
N VAL A 467 17.56 -23.45 30.44
CA VAL A 467 18.35 -24.63 30.05
C VAL A 467 19.83 -24.26 30.09
N ARG A 468 20.62 -25.04 30.85
CA ARG A 468 22.08 -24.87 30.85
C ARG A 468 22.69 -25.82 29.84
N VAL A 469 23.50 -25.27 28.93
CA VAL A 469 24.14 -25.99 27.85
C VAL A 469 25.66 -25.86 27.98
N ARG A 470 26.38 -26.93 27.66
CA ARG A 470 27.83 -26.98 27.65
C ARG A 470 28.30 -27.65 26.37
N ILE A 471 29.33 -27.05 25.77
CA ILE A 471 29.89 -27.52 24.50
C ILE A 471 31.26 -28.16 24.74
N ARG A 472 31.50 -29.29 24.10
CA ARG A 472 32.77 -30.00 24.09
C ARG A 472 33.17 -30.36 22.67
N ILE A 473 34.46 -30.32 22.39
CA ILE A 473 35.04 -30.67 21.10
C ILE A 473 35.90 -31.92 21.27
N TYR A 474 35.76 -32.85 20.34
CA TYR A 474 36.48 -34.10 20.30
C TYR A 474 37.20 -34.24 18.96
N LYS A 475 38.39 -34.85 18.96
CA LYS A 475 39.12 -35.26 17.77
C LYS A 475 39.59 -36.68 17.97
N ASP A 476 39.30 -37.57 17.02
CA ASP A 476 39.63 -39.00 17.12
C ASP A 476 39.14 -39.69 18.41
N GLY A 477 38.02 -39.21 18.98
CA GLY A 477 37.45 -39.70 20.24
C GLY A 477 38.07 -39.11 21.50
N GLU A 478 39.15 -38.32 21.40
CA GLU A 478 39.77 -37.63 22.53
C GLU A 478 39.27 -36.18 22.64
N ARG A 479 39.11 -35.70 23.88
CA ARG A 479 38.62 -34.33 24.12
C ARG A 479 39.72 -33.30 23.82
N VAL A 480 39.42 -32.35 22.94
CA VAL A 480 40.33 -31.24 22.63
C VAL A 480 40.22 -30.16 23.70
N GLN A 481 41.37 -29.65 24.15
CA GLN A 481 41.42 -28.55 25.12
C GLN A 481 41.31 -27.20 24.40
N CYS A 482 40.09 -26.68 24.31
CA CYS A 482 39.81 -25.40 23.67
C CYS A 482 39.68 -24.26 24.69
N SER A 483 40.01 -23.05 24.25
CA SER A 483 39.75 -21.83 25.01
C SER A 483 38.36 -21.29 24.71
N HIS A 484 37.64 -20.85 25.75
CA HIS A 484 36.31 -20.27 25.61
C HIS A 484 36.32 -18.79 25.95
N LYS A 485 35.67 -18.00 25.11
CA LYS A 485 35.42 -16.59 25.33
C LYS A 485 33.92 -16.33 25.21
N CYS A 486 33.39 -15.54 26.13
CA CYS A 486 31.98 -15.15 26.17
C CYS A 486 31.87 -13.64 25.93
N THR A 487 30.93 -13.25 25.06
CA THR A 487 30.62 -11.88 24.67
C THR A 487 29.48 -11.36 25.55
N LYS A 488 29.67 -10.20 26.18
CA LYS A 488 28.62 -9.52 26.95
C LYS A 488 27.76 -8.61 26.07
N ASP A 489 26.64 -8.14 26.61
CA ASP A 489 25.75 -7.18 25.94
C ASP A 489 26.44 -5.86 25.56
N ASP A 490 27.49 -5.47 26.29
CA ASP A 490 28.33 -4.30 25.99
C ASP A 490 29.36 -4.56 24.87
N GLY A 491 29.35 -5.76 24.28
CA GLY A 491 30.32 -6.22 23.29
C GLY A 491 31.68 -6.63 23.85
N SER A 492 31.90 -6.53 25.17
CA SER A 492 33.15 -6.94 25.79
C SER A 492 33.28 -8.47 25.82
N VAL A 493 34.50 -8.95 25.53
CA VAL A 493 34.80 -10.39 25.45
C VAL A 493 35.66 -10.80 26.63
N ARG A 494 35.28 -11.86 27.36
CA ARG A 494 36.02 -12.38 28.53
C ARG A 494 36.15 -13.90 28.49
N ARG A 495 37.16 -14.46 29.15
CA ARG A 495 37.28 -15.92 29.33
C ARG A 495 36.13 -16.44 30.19
N CYS A 496 35.58 -17.60 29.84
CA CYS A 496 34.46 -18.24 30.54
C CYS A 496 34.59 -19.77 30.55
N GLU A 497 33.67 -20.47 31.23
CA GLU A 497 33.70 -21.93 31.39
C GLU A 497 33.21 -22.74 30.18
N GLY A 498 32.77 -22.08 29.09
CA GLY A 498 32.23 -22.75 27.90
C GLY A 498 30.83 -23.33 28.10
N SER A 499 30.10 -22.84 29.10
CA SER A 499 28.67 -23.10 29.30
C SER A 499 27.88 -21.80 29.26
N PHE A 500 26.63 -21.90 28.81
CA PHE A 500 25.68 -20.78 28.72
C PHE A 500 24.28 -21.25 29.10
N ILE A 501 23.42 -20.28 29.41
CA ILE A 501 22.03 -20.47 29.81
C ILE A 501 21.13 -19.88 28.73
N LEU A 502 20.16 -20.68 28.27
CA LEU A 502 19.05 -20.19 27.45
C LEU A 502 17.80 -20.10 28.31
N ASN A 503 17.04 -19.01 28.18
CA ASN A 503 15.81 -18.82 28.95
C ASN A 503 14.72 -18.17 28.07
N LYS A 504 13.45 -18.40 28.41
CA LYS A 504 12.31 -17.69 27.79
C LYS A 504 12.30 -16.19 28.13
N GLU A 505 12.85 -15.84 29.29
CA GLU A 505 12.97 -14.47 29.79
C GLU A 505 14.33 -13.88 29.38
N PRO A 506 14.35 -12.75 28.65
CA PRO A 506 15.57 -12.18 28.09
C PRO A 506 16.66 -11.88 29.13
N ASN A 507 16.27 -11.43 30.32
CA ASN A 507 17.20 -11.05 31.40
C ASN A 507 18.01 -12.23 31.95
N TYR A 508 17.59 -13.47 31.64
CA TYR A 508 18.21 -14.70 32.13
C TYR A 508 18.78 -15.57 31.00
N SER A 509 18.74 -15.10 29.75
CA SER A 509 19.28 -15.80 28.59
C SER A 509 20.60 -15.15 28.16
N ASP A 510 21.66 -15.94 28.03
CA ASP A 510 22.98 -15.48 27.61
C ASP A 510 23.02 -15.13 26.10
N ASP A 511 22.18 -15.78 25.28
CA ASP A 511 22.17 -15.57 23.83
C ASP A 511 20.75 -15.68 23.24
N ILE A 512 20.67 -15.40 21.94
CA ILE A 512 19.50 -15.59 21.10
C ILE A 512 19.42 -17.02 20.56
N TYR A 513 18.20 -17.48 20.32
CA TYR A 513 17.90 -18.80 19.79
C TYR A 513 16.64 -18.76 18.93
N THR A 514 16.41 -19.80 18.15
CA THR A 514 15.21 -19.95 17.33
C THR A 514 14.76 -21.41 17.29
N SER A 515 13.46 -21.64 17.34
CA SER A 515 12.87 -22.94 17.01
C SER A 515 12.64 -23.09 15.50
N ASP A 516 12.59 -21.97 14.78
CA ASP A 516 12.35 -21.92 13.35
C ASP A 516 13.64 -22.16 12.57
N SER A 517 13.79 -23.38 12.05
CA SER A 517 14.97 -23.78 11.29
C SER A 517 15.21 -22.96 10.01
N GLU A 518 14.17 -22.33 9.44
CA GLU A 518 14.31 -21.52 8.22
C GLU A 518 14.98 -20.16 8.53
N SER A 519 14.88 -19.69 9.77
CA SER A 519 15.50 -18.44 10.23
C SER A 519 16.99 -18.59 10.52
N LEU A 520 17.52 -19.82 10.54
CA LEU A 520 18.84 -20.12 11.07
C LEU A 520 19.98 -19.36 10.35
N SER A 521 19.86 -19.19 9.03
CA SER A 521 20.83 -18.45 8.22
C SER A 521 20.83 -16.94 8.48
N VAL A 522 19.71 -16.39 8.97
CA VAL A 522 19.52 -14.97 9.24
C VAL A 522 19.44 -14.65 10.74
N LEU A 523 19.57 -15.64 11.62
CA LEU A 523 19.57 -15.44 13.06
C LEU A 523 20.73 -14.51 13.46
N GLY A 524 20.42 -13.50 14.26
CA GLY A 524 21.37 -12.47 14.68
C GLY A 524 21.41 -11.21 13.82
N TRP A 525 20.73 -11.18 12.67
CA TRP A 525 20.70 -10.00 11.80
C TRP A 525 19.59 -9.02 12.19
N ASP A 526 19.91 -7.73 12.20
CA ASP A 526 18.92 -6.64 12.13
C ASP A 526 18.70 -6.30 10.66
N MET A 527 17.62 -6.82 10.07
CA MET A 527 17.32 -6.74 8.63
C MET A 527 16.38 -5.59 8.27
N ARG A 528 16.43 -4.49 9.04
CA ARG A 528 15.59 -3.29 8.82
C ARG A 528 16.31 -2.25 7.98
N GLY A 529 15.60 -1.69 7.00
CA GLY A 529 16.11 -0.67 6.10
C GLY A 529 17.06 -1.22 5.04
N HIS A 530 17.85 -0.33 4.42
CA HIS A 530 18.74 -0.70 3.32
C HIS A 530 19.76 -1.77 3.73
N PRO A 531 20.02 -2.83 2.92
CA PRO A 531 20.91 -3.93 3.28
C PRO A 531 22.34 -3.53 3.72
N SER A 532 22.88 -2.43 3.21
CA SER A 532 24.18 -1.91 3.65
C SER A 532 24.20 -1.36 5.08
N THR A 533 23.04 -1.24 5.73
CA THR A 533 22.91 -0.78 7.12
C THR A 533 22.60 -1.91 8.10
N TRP A 534 22.37 -3.13 7.59
CA TRP A 534 22.08 -4.28 8.43
C TRP A 534 23.26 -4.61 9.34
N ARG A 535 22.94 -5.03 10.55
CA ARG A 535 23.94 -5.36 11.59
C ARG A 535 23.81 -6.83 11.97
N HIS A 536 24.92 -7.45 12.33
CA HIS A 536 24.96 -8.83 12.79
C HIS A 536 25.45 -8.89 14.24
N ARG A 537 24.62 -9.43 15.14
CA ARG A 537 25.02 -9.70 16.52
C ARG A 537 25.97 -10.89 16.55
N VAL A 538 27.14 -10.69 17.14
CA VAL A 538 28.13 -11.74 17.39
C VAL A 538 27.55 -12.76 18.38
N PRO A 539 27.77 -14.07 18.17
CA PRO A 539 27.37 -15.09 19.15
C PRO A 539 27.94 -14.85 20.54
N TYR A 540 27.21 -15.29 21.57
CA TYR A 540 27.68 -15.21 22.95
C TYR A 540 28.97 -16.01 23.16
N LEU A 541 28.98 -17.27 22.73
CA LEU A 541 30.11 -18.18 22.96
C LEU A 541 31.02 -18.25 21.73
N ALA A 542 32.32 -18.02 21.94
CA ALA A 542 33.39 -18.26 20.99
C ALA A 542 34.36 -19.31 21.52
N ILE A 543 34.59 -20.36 20.72
CA ILE A 543 35.46 -21.48 21.02
C ILE A 543 36.68 -21.39 20.09
N SER A 544 37.88 -21.40 20.68
CA SER A 544 39.12 -21.48 19.92
C SER A 544 39.90 -22.72 20.33
N CYS A 545 39.99 -23.63 19.37
CA CYS A 545 40.94 -24.72 19.28
C CYS A 545 41.85 -24.40 18.05
#